data_AF-A0A444K0N0-F1
#
_entry.id   AF-A0A444K0N0-F1
#
_cell.length_a   1.000
_cell.length_b   1.000
_cell.length_c   1.000
_cell.angle_alpha   90.00
_cell.angle_beta   90.00
_cell.angle_gamma   90.00
#
_symmetry.space_group_name_H-M   'P 1'
#
loop_
_entity.id
_entity.type
_entity.pdbx_description
1 polymer ?
#
loop_
_entity_poly.entity_id
_entity_poly.type
_entity_poly.pdbx_seq_one_letter_code
_entity_poly.pdbx_strand_id
1 'polypeptide(L)'
;MTSRLEALKGKFTQIKRPSREAVSDTAPVEKSVREIIAHVRKHGDAAVREYSLAFDKADVTNFEITEEEKQKAVADLDAQTREDTEFAIANVRRFAEAQLKTILPLEIQSLPGLHLGHRVIPIEIVGCYVPGGRYPLLSAPVMTIVPAKVAGCDQVIA
;
A
#
# COMPACT_ATOMS: atom_id res chain seq x y z
N MET A 1 -30.00 -9.03 12.43
CA MET A 1 -29.94 -7.59 12.80
C MET A 1 -30.58 -6.79 11.69
N THR A 2 -31.78 -6.26 11.93
CA THR A 2 -32.51 -5.36 11.01
C THR A 2 -31.67 -4.11 10.79
N SER A 3 -31.39 -3.73 9.54
CA SER A 3 -30.45 -2.62 9.29
C SER A 3 -31.05 -1.29 9.77
N ARG A 4 -30.22 -0.35 10.27
CA ARG A 4 -30.69 0.99 10.69
C ARG A 4 -31.45 1.75 9.59
N LEU A 5 -31.20 1.40 8.32
CA LEU A 5 -31.90 1.92 7.15
C LEU A 5 -33.37 1.47 7.09
N GLU A 6 -33.70 0.28 7.62
CA GLU A 6 -35.08 -0.20 7.66
C GLU A 6 -35.93 0.56 8.67
N ALA A 7 -35.35 0.98 9.78
CA ALA A 7 -36.02 1.83 10.78
C ALA A 7 -36.35 3.24 10.23
N LEU A 8 -35.75 3.62 9.10
CA LEU A 8 -35.95 4.91 8.43
C LEU A 8 -36.79 4.79 7.15
N LYS A 9 -37.35 3.60 6.84
CA LYS A 9 -38.22 3.40 5.67
C LYS A 9 -39.35 4.44 5.65
N GLY A 10 -39.53 5.10 4.51
CA GLY A 10 -40.54 6.15 4.30
C GLY A 10 -40.16 7.53 4.83
N LYS A 11 -39.04 7.67 5.57
CA LYS A 11 -38.54 8.96 6.09
C LYS A 11 -37.40 9.56 5.27
N PHE A 12 -37.00 8.91 4.17
CA PHE A 12 -36.00 9.41 3.25
C PHE A 12 -36.37 9.06 1.81
N THR A 13 -35.85 9.84 0.88
CA THR A 13 -35.92 9.55 -0.56
C THR A 13 -34.53 9.13 -1.03
N GLN A 14 -34.41 7.94 -1.61
CA GLN A 14 -33.17 7.49 -2.25
C GLN A 14 -33.05 8.13 -3.63
N ILE A 15 -32.11 9.07 -3.78
CA ILE A 15 -31.80 9.70 -5.08
C ILE A 15 -31.11 8.70 -6.02
N LYS A 16 -30.28 7.80 -5.47
CA LYS A 16 -29.63 6.70 -6.19
C LYS A 16 -29.56 5.48 -5.27
N ARG A 17 -30.18 4.37 -5.68
CA ARG A 17 -30.04 3.09 -4.97
C ARG A 17 -28.69 2.47 -5.36
N PRO A 18 -27.85 2.03 -4.40
CA PRO A 18 -26.71 1.21 -4.74
C PRO A 18 -27.22 -0.12 -5.30
N SER A 19 -26.89 -0.42 -6.56
CA SER A 19 -27.12 -1.74 -7.14
C SER A 19 -26.17 -2.72 -6.47
N ARG A 20 -26.69 -3.53 -5.54
CA ARG A 20 -25.95 -4.66 -4.99
C ARG A 20 -26.09 -5.84 -5.96
N GLU A 21 -25.32 -5.80 -7.03
CA GLU A 21 -24.97 -6.98 -7.81
C GLU A 21 -23.44 -7.02 -7.96
N ALA A 22 -22.77 -7.18 -6.82
CA ALA A 22 -21.35 -7.51 -6.77
C ALA A 22 -21.18 -8.90 -6.14
N VAL A 23 -22.03 -9.84 -6.54
CA VAL A 23 -21.78 -11.27 -6.33
C VAL A 23 -21.35 -11.83 -7.69
N SER A 24 -20.19 -11.37 -8.18
CA SER A 24 -19.48 -12.19 -9.16
C SER A 24 -18.97 -13.42 -8.43
N ASP A 25 -19.08 -14.60 -9.03
CA ASP A 25 -18.41 -15.78 -8.50
C ASP A 25 -16.89 -15.51 -8.47
N THR A 26 -16.36 -15.25 -7.27
CA THR A 26 -14.93 -14.99 -7.05
C THR A 26 -14.14 -16.28 -6.90
N ALA A 27 -14.78 -17.44 -6.88
CA ALA A 27 -14.10 -18.72 -6.69
C ALA A 27 -13.01 -18.99 -7.74
N PRO A 28 -13.18 -18.66 -9.04
CA PRO A 28 -12.12 -18.82 -10.03
C PRO A 28 -10.89 -17.94 -9.71
N VAL A 29 -11.12 -16.68 -9.32
CA VAL A 29 -10.04 -15.74 -8.98
C VAL A 29 -9.32 -16.20 -7.71
N GLU A 30 -10.07 -16.60 -6.68
CA GLU A 30 -9.49 -17.12 -5.44
C GLU A 30 -8.61 -18.34 -5.70
N LYS A 31 -9.10 -19.29 -6.53
CA LYS A 31 -8.35 -20.47 -6.92
C LYS A 31 -7.05 -20.09 -7.61
N SER A 32 -7.09 -19.20 -8.60
CA SER A 32 -5.88 -18.74 -9.31
C SER A 32 -4.89 -18.05 -8.39
N VAL A 33 -5.33 -17.16 -7.51
CA VAL A 33 -4.43 -16.48 -6.55
C VAL A 33 -3.78 -17.49 -5.60
N ARG A 34 -4.56 -18.46 -5.10
CA ARG A 34 -4.04 -19.52 -4.23
C ARG A 34 -2.96 -20.36 -4.93
N GLU A 35 -3.17 -20.71 -6.18
CA GLU A 35 -2.21 -21.45 -7.00
C GLU A 35 -0.93 -20.63 -7.24
N ILE A 36 -1.05 -19.35 -7.60
CA ILE A 36 0.10 -18.45 -7.79
C ILE A 36 0.93 -18.33 -6.51
N ILE A 37 0.30 -18.08 -5.36
CA ILE A 37 1.00 -17.96 -4.08
C ILE A 37 1.72 -19.27 -3.73
N ALA A 38 1.06 -20.42 -3.92
CA ALA A 38 1.67 -21.72 -3.66
C ALA A 38 2.87 -21.99 -4.58
N HIS A 39 2.77 -21.59 -5.86
CA HIS A 39 3.83 -21.74 -6.83
C HIS A 39 5.04 -20.86 -6.49
N VAL A 40 4.82 -19.58 -6.20
CA VAL A 40 5.89 -18.64 -5.78
C VAL A 40 6.55 -19.09 -4.48
N ARG A 41 5.79 -19.59 -3.50
CA ARG A 41 6.37 -20.13 -2.25
C ARG A 41 7.28 -21.33 -2.48
N LYS A 42 6.99 -22.17 -3.48
CA LYS A 42 7.73 -23.40 -3.76
C LYS A 42 8.93 -23.16 -4.68
N HIS A 43 8.81 -22.24 -5.62
CA HIS A 43 9.77 -22.07 -6.73
C HIS A 43 10.45 -20.69 -6.75
N GLY A 44 10.08 -19.77 -5.85
CA GLY A 44 10.71 -18.46 -5.70
C GLY A 44 10.70 -17.65 -7.00
N ASP A 45 11.84 -17.02 -7.29
CA ASP A 45 12.03 -16.12 -8.44
C ASP A 45 11.77 -16.77 -9.80
N ALA A 46 11.98 -18.09 -9.92
CA ALA A 46 11.66 -18.82 -11.15
C ALA A 46 10.15 -18.73 -11.46
N ALA A 47 9.29 -18.92 -10.45
CA ALA A 47 7.85 -18.75 -10.61
C ALA A 47 7.47 -17.29 -10.89
N VAL A 48 8.13 -16.33 -10.26
CA VAL A 48 7.89 -14.90 -10.54
C VAL A 48 8.20 -14.57 -12.00
N ARG A 49 9.32 -15.07 -12.53
CA ARG A 49 9.71 -14.89 -13.93
C ARG A 49 8.72 -15.52 -14.90
N GLU A 50 8.26 -16.74 -14.60
CA GLU A 50 7.21 -17.40 -15.38
C GLU A 50 5.93 -16.57 -15.44
N TYR A 51 5.48 -16.01 -14.31
CA TYR A 51 4.30 -15.16 -14.27
C TYR A 51 4.51 -13.79 -14.93
N SER A 52 5.70 -13.20 -14.85
CA SER A 52 6.01 -11.97 -15.59
C SER A 52 5.95 -12.20 -17.10
N LEU A 53 6.47 -13.32 -17.58
CA LEU A 53 6.35 -13.70 -19.00
C LEU A 53 4.89 -13.98 -19.39
N ALA A 54 4.12 -14.64 -18.52
CA ALA A 54 2.73 -15.00 -18.79
C ALA A 54 1.79 -13.78 -18.80
N PHE A 55 1.91 -12.89 -17.82
CA PHE A 55 0.99 -11.76 -17.62
C PHE A 55 1.48 -10.46 -18.26
N ASP A 56 2.74 -10.11 -18.04
CA ASP A 56 3.32 -8.84 -18.51
C ASP A 56 3.98 -8.95 -19.88
N LYS A 57 4.14 -10.19 -20.38
CA LYS A 57 4.88 -10.49 -21.62
C LYS A 57 6.33 -10.00 -21.58
N ALA A 58 6.91 -9.95 -20.38
CA ALA A 58 8.27 -9.50 -20.15
C ALA A 58 9.14 -10.66 -19.64
N ASP A 59 10.29 -10.87 -20.28
CA ASP A 59 11.29 -11.83 -19.80
C ASP A 59 12.32 -11.11 -18.92
N VAL A 60 11.97 -10.92 -17.65
CA VAL A 60 12.78 -10.18 -16.68
C VAL A 60 13.80 -11.12 -16.03
N THR A 61 15.09 -10.80 -16.14
CA THR A 61 16.18 -11.55 -15.51
C THR A 61 16.61 -10.97 -14.17
N ASN A 62 16.40 -9.66 -13.97
CA ASN A 62 16.69 -8.96 -12.72
C ASN A 62 15.44 -8.17 -12.31
N PHE A 63 14.89 -8.50 -11.14
CA PHE A 63 13.67 -7.84 -10.63
C PHE A 63 13.98 -6.53 -9.93
N GLU A 64 15.18 -6.38 -9.37
CA GLU A 64 15.56 -5.16 -8.69
C GLU A 64 16.08 -4.14 -9.69
N ILE A 65 15.42 -2.98 -9.71
CA ILE A 65 15.86 -1.82 -10.49
C ILE A 65 17.17 -1.30 -9.89
N THR A 66 18.18 -1.15 -10.74
CA THR A 66 19.51 -0.67 -10.34
C THR A 66 19.48 0.79 -9.90
N GLU A 67 20.50 1.21 -9.16
CA GLU A 67 20.62 2.59 -8.72
C GLU A 67 20.81 3.54 -9.90
N GLU A 68 21.54 3.10 -10.93
CA GLU A 68 21.74 3.85 -12.17
C GLU A 68 20.42 4.06 -12.93
N GLU A 69 19.57 3.03 -13.02
CA GLU A 69 18.24 3.14 -13.64
C GLU A 69 17.32 4.08 -12.86
N LYS A 70 17.36 4.06 -11.52
CA LYS A 70 16.62 5.00 -10.67
C LYS A 70 17.06 6.44 -10.92
N GLN A 71 18.37 6.70 -10.90
CA GLN A 71 18.92 8.03 -11.12
C GLN A 71 18.60 8.55 -12.53
N LYS A 72 18.70 7.68 -13.54
CA LYS A 72 18.31 8.01 -14.90
C LYS A 72 16.82 8.35 -14.99
N ALA A 73 15.94 7.54 -14.40
CA ALA A 73 14.50 7.81 -14.41
C ALA A 73 14.16 9.18 -13.79
N VAL A 74 14.84 9.56 -12.71
CA VAL A 74 14.68 10.90 -12.09
C VAL A 74 15.22 12.01 -12.99
N ALA A 75 16.34 11.78 -13.68
CA ALA A 75 16.94 12.75 -14.60
C ALA A 75 16.11 12.95 -15.88
N ASP A 76 15.40 11.90 -16.33
CA ASP A 76 14.56 11.92 -17.53
C ASP A 76 13.18 12.60 -17.29
N LEU A 77 12.82 12.91 -16.04
CA LEU A 77 11.59 13.66 -15.73
C LEU A 77 11.68 15.09 -16.24
N ASP A 78 10.60 15.57 -16.86
CA ASP A 78 10.46 17.00 -17.12
C ASP A 78 10.38 17.78 -15.79
N ALA A 79 10.80 19.03 -15.84
CA ALA A 79 10.93 19.87 -14.64
C ALA A 79 9.61 20.01 -13.87
N GLN A 80 8.47 20.11 -14.56
CA GLN A 80 7.17 20.29 -13.93
C GLN A 80 6.74 19.01 -13.21
N THR A 81 6.84 17.85 -13.87
CA THR A 81 6.50 16.56 -13.25
C THR A 81 7.35 16.30 -12.01
N ARG A 82 8.63 16.67 -12.07
CA ARG A 82 9.52 16.57 -10.91
C ARG A 82 9.07 17.48 -9.78
N GLU A 83 8.84 18.77 -10.05
CA GLU A 83 8.39 19.74 -9.06
C GLU A 83 7.07 19.31 -8.39
N ASP A 84 6.08 18.87 -9.19
CA ASP A 84 4.78 18.43 -8.69
C ASP A 84 4.90 17.17 -7.81
N THR A 85 5.78 16.25 -8.20
CA THR A 85 6.06 15.03 -7.43
C THR A 85 6.72 15.36 -6.09
N GLU A 86 7.74 16.22 -6.10
CA GLU A 86 8.42 16.68 -4.88
C GLU A 86 7.46 17.46 -3.96
N PHE A 87 6.59 18.29 -4.53
CA PHE A 87 5.53 19.00 -3.81
C PHE A 87 4.55 18.01 -3.13
N ALA A 88 4.09 16.99 -3.85
CA ALA A 88 3.19 15.98 -3.29
C ALA A 88 3.86 15.21 -2.14
N ILE A 89 5.11 14.77 -2.34
CA ILE A 89 5.90 14.08 -1.32
C ILE A 89 6.06 14.94 -0.06
N ALA A 90 6.39 16.22 -0.21
CA ALA A 90 6.58 17.14 0.90
C ALA A 90 5.29 17.32 1.72
N ASN A 91 4.14 17.47 1.06
CA ASN A 91 2.85 17.62 1.76
C ASN A 91 2.43 16.34 2.50
N VAL A 92 2.55 15.18 1.86
CA VAL A 92 2.23 13.89 2.50
C VAL A 92 3.17 13.63 3.68
N ARG A 93 4.47 13.91 3.51
CA ARG A 93 5.45 13.79 4.60
C ARG A 93 5.09 14.69 5.78
N ARG A 94 4.80 15.97 5.53
CA ARG A 94 4.41 16.92 6.58
C ARG A 94 3.22 16.42 7.39
N PHE A 95 2.21 15.85 6.73
CA PHE A 95 1.05 15.33 7.44
C PHE A 95 1.34 14.01 8.16
N ALA A 96 2.07 13.08 7.53
CA ALA A 96 2.48 11.83 8.16
C ALA A 96 3.32 12.07 9.43
N GLU A 97 4.22 13.05 9.41
CA GLU A 97 5.01 13.46 10.58
C GLU A 97 4.12 14.05 11.69
N ALA A 98 3.10 14.83 11.31
CA ALA A 98 2.12 15.34 12.27
C ALA A 98 1.32 14.21 12.90
N GLN A 99 0.91 13.20 12.12
CA GLN A 99 0.23 12.02 12.62
C GLN A 99 1.14 11.22 13.57
N LEU A 100 2.39 10.97 13.20
CA LEU A 100 3.35 10.25 14.04
C LEU A 100 3.53 10.91 15.42
N LYS A 101 3.58 12.25 15.48
CA LYS A 101 3.67 13.01 16.74
C LYS A 101 2.47 12.80 17.68
N THR A 102 1.34 12.30 17.18
CA THR A 102 0.17 11.97 18.00
C THR A 102 0.23 10.54 18.55
N ILE A 103 1.09 9.68 18.00
CA ILE A 103 1.24 8.27 18.39
C ILE A 103 2.40 8.19 19.39
N LEU A 104 2.11 8.40 20.66
CA LEU A 104 3.12 8.46 21.73
C LEU A 104 3.21 7.14 22.49
N PRO A 105 4.42 6.73 22.92
CA PRO A 105 4.57 5.68 23.91
C PRO A 105 3.85 6.10 25.20
N LEU A 106 3.30 5.12 25.91
CA LEU A 106 2.71 5.32 27.22
C LEU A 106 3.61 4.63 28.23
N GLU A 107 3.97 5.34 29.28
CA GLU A 107 4.59 4.76 30.47
C GLU A 107 4.01 5.44 31.69
N ILE A 108 3.47 4.65 32.61
CA ILE A 108 2.93 5.12 33.89
C ILE A 108 3.39 4.18 35.01
N GLN A 109 3.54 4.71 36.21
CA GLN A 109 3.70 3.91 37.41
C GLN A 109 2.39 3.94 38.19
N SER A 110 1.60 2.86 38.11
CA SER A 110 0.26 2.83 38.74
C SER A 110 0.33 2.61 40.26
N LEU A 111 1.36 1.89 40.72
CA LEU A 111 1.72 1.68 42.11
C LEU A 111 3.26 1.71 42.24
N PRO A 112 3.83 1.99 43.42
CA PRO A 112 5.28 1.94 43.62
C PRO A 112 5.88 0.62 43.14
N GLY A 113 6.76 0.69 42.13
CA GLY A 113 7.41 -0.47 41.50
C GLY A 113 6.62 -1.14 40.36
N LEU A 114 5.38 -0.73 40.07
CA LEU A 114 4.56 -1.29 38.98
C LEU A 114 4.49 -0.32 37.80
N HIS A 115 5.22 -0.64 36.73
CA HIS A 115 5.24 0.13 35.48
C HIS A 115 4.28 -0.49 34.45
N LEU A 116 3.40 0.31 33.86
CA LEU A 116 2.45 -0.07 32.83
C LEU A 116 2.62 0.85 31.62
N GLY A 117 2.36 0.35 30.42
CA GLY A 117 2.58 1.15 29.22
C GLY A 117 2.48 0.40 27.91
N HIS A 118 2.78 1.11 26.83
CA HIS A 118 2.97 0.56 25.50
C HIS A 118 4.14 1.24 24.79
N ARG A 119 4.77 0.50 23.88
CA ARG A 119 5.79 1.01 22.95
C ARG A 119 5.21 1.08 21.56
N VAL A 120 5.67 2.04 20.78
CA VAL A 120 5.36 2.18 19.36
C VAL A 120 6.62 1.75 18.61
N ILE A 121 6.54 0.66 17.86
CA ILE A 121 7.67 0.07 17.15
C ILE A 121 7.29 -0.01 15.67
N PRO A 122 8.09 0.57 14.74
CA PRO A 122 7.83 0.45 13.32
C PRO A 122 8.02 -0.99 12.85
N ILE A 123 7.38 -1.30 11.72
CA ILE A 123 7.62 -2.56 11.00
C ILE A 123 9.03 -2.48 10.38
N GLU A 124 9.81 -3.55 10.48
CA GLU A 124 11.17 -3.61 9.94
C GLU A 124 11.19 -3.53 8.40
N ILE A 125 10.33 -4.32 7.73
CA ILE A 125 10.27 -4.43 6.27
C ILE A 125 8.83 -4.26 5.79
N VAL A 126 8.61 -3.33 4.87
CA VAL A 126 7.30 -3.07 4.23
C VAL A 126 7.39 -3.22 2.72
N GLY A 127 6.42 -3.94 2.14
CA GLY A 127 6.18 -3.98 0.69
C GLY A 127 5.11 -2.96 0.28
N CYS A 128 5.41 -2.12 -0.70
CA CYS A 128 4.56 -1.07 -1.24
C CYS A 128 4.23 -1.35 -2.71
N TYR A 129 3.14 -2.06 -2.98
CA TYR A 129 2.72 -2.37 -4.35
C TYR A 129 2.23 -1.10 -5.09
N VAL A 130 2.83 -0.83 -6.25
CA VAL A 130 2.41 0.23 -7.16
C VAL A 130 1.86 -0.40 -8.45
N PRO A 131 0.58 -0.18 -8.80
CA PRO A 131 0.05 -0.72 -10.04
C PRO A 131 0.68 -0.02 -11.25
N GLY A 132 1.26 -0.83 -12.14
CA GLY A 132 1.77 -0.38 -13.44
C GLY A 132 0.68 -0.22 -14.51
N GLY A 133 1.10 -0.07 -15.77
CA GLY A 133 0.21 -0.01 -16.94
C GLY A 133 0.16 1.36 -17.61
N ARG A 134 -0.81 1.53 -18.54
CA ARG A 134 -0.91 2.71 -19.42
C ARG A 134 -1.14 4.03 -18.68
N TYR A 135 -1.69 3.98 -17.46
CA TYR A 135 -1.97 5.15 -16.63
C TYR A 135 -1.42 4.88 -15.22
N PRO A 136 -0.11 5.12 -15.00
CA PRO A 136 0.48 4.86 -13.70
C PRO A 136 -0.17 5.74 -12.64
N LEU A 137 -0.62 5.14 -11.54
CA LEU A 137 -1.19 5.86 -10.40
C LEU A 137 -0.04 6.44 -9.56
N LEU A 138 0.51 7.57 -10.01
CA LEU A 138 1.68 8.23 -9.40
C LEU A 138 1.49 8.60 -7.92
N SER A 139 0.25 8.73 -7.46
CA SER A 139 -0.04 8.98 -6.04
C SER A 139 0.14 7.75 -5.15
N ALA A 140 0.02 6.53 -5.66
CA ALA A 140 0.14 5.30 -4.89
C ALA A 140 1.50 5.14 -4.18
N PRO A 141 2.67 5.32 -4.84
CA PRO A 141 3.96 5.25 -4.15
C PRO A 141 4.10 6.35 -3.09
N VAL A 142 3.64 7.57 -3.38
CA VAL A 142 3.71 8.68 -2.41
C VAL A 142 2.92 8.35 -1.14
N MET A 143 1.72 7.79 -1.29
CA MET A 143 0.83 7.49 -0.16
C MET A 143 1.22 6.23 0.62
N THR A 144 2.07 5.36 0.07
CA THR A 144 2.50 4.10 0.72
C THR A 144 3.93 4.18 1.25
N ILE A 145 4.86 4.65 0.43
CA ILE A 145 6.29 4.72 0.76
C ILE A 145 6.56 5.84 1.78
N VAL A 146 5.97 7.03 1.60
CA VAL A 146 6.27 8.18 2.48
C VAL A 146 5.87 7.90 3.94
N PRO A 147 4.66 7.40 4.25
CA PRO A 147 4.32 7.04 5.63
C PRO A 147 5.20 5.93 6.21
N ALA A 148 5.60 4.93 5.41
CA ALA A 148 6.51 3.88 5.87
C ALA A 148 7.89 4.44 6.25
N LYS A 149 8.44 5.36 5.43
CA LYS A 149 9.70 6.06 5.75
C LYS A 149 9.56 6.96 6.98
N VAL A 150 8.46 7.70 7.11
CA VAL A 150 8.21 8.56 8.28
C VAL A 150 8.07 7.74 9.56
N ALA A 151 7.40 6.58 9.50
CA ALA A 151 7.27 5.68 10.64
C ALA A 151 8.62 5.13 11.13
N GLY A 152 9.65 5.12 10.27
CA GLY A 152 10.97 4.58 10.58
C GLY A 152 11.11 3.10 10.20
N CYS A 153 10.43 2.64 9.14
CA CYS A 153 10.68 1.30 8.61
C CYS A 153 12.09 1.24 7.99
N ASP A 154 12.86 0.22 8.36
CA ASP A 154 14.25 0.06 7.93
C ASP A 154 14.33 -0.21 6.43
N GLN A 155 13.50 -1.14 5.96
CA GLN A 155 13.41 -1.51 4.54
C GLN A 155 12.01 -1.23 3.98
N VAL A 156 11.98 -0.51 2.86
CA VAL A 156 10.76 -0.26 2.09
C VAL A 156 11.01 -0.72 0.67
N ILE A 157 10.28 -1.74 0.24
CA ILE A 157 10.41 -2.39 -1.08
C ILE A 157 9.19 -2.04 -1.90
N ALA A 158 9.37 -1.54 -3.13
CA ALA A 158 8.29 -1.14 -4.03
C ALA A 158 8.55 -1.67 -5.44
#